data_AF-A0A3D4I2I5-F1
#
_entry.id   AF-A0A3D4I2I5-F1
#
_cell.length_a   1.000
_cell.length_b   1.000
_cell.length_c   1.000
_cell.angle_alpha   90.00
_cell.angle_beta   90.00
_cell.angle_gamma   90.00
#
_symmetry.space_group_name_H-M   'P 1'
#
loop_
_entity.id
_entity.type
_entity.pdbx_description
1 polymer ?
#
loop_
_entity_poly.entity_id
_entity_poly.type
_entity_poly.pdbx_seq_one_letter_code
_entity_poly.pdbx_strand_id
1 'polypeptide(L)'
;GKKGCLEAYCSTRVLTEPGFNDVDEFFDALNSGSRICIEKWKTYLDYLATGINNIHTIFDSDIIVGGEISRYLEQYSEMVYQKLLPLNTFDERRNYLHFSKYGSDASAIGAAL
;
A
#
# COMPACT_ATOMS: atom_id res chain seq x y z
N GLY A 1 9.25 4.83 -20.03
CA GLY A 1 8.49 4.22 -18.92
C GLY A 1 7.33 5.14 -18.60
N LYS A 2 6.09 4.63 -18.67
CA LYS A 2 4.88 5.45 -18.59
C LYS A 2 4.64 5.88 -17.14
N LYS A 3 4.57 7.20 -16.91
CA LYS A 3 3.95 7.81 -15.73
C LYS A 3 2.52 7.26 -15.61
N GLY A 4 2.24 6.46 -14.59
CA GLY A 4 0.93 5.83 -14.42
C GLY A 4 0.91 4.48 -13.70
N CYS A 5 2.06 3.86 -13.43
CA CYS A 5 2.08 2.65 -12.58
C CYS A 5 1.91 3.05 -11.10
N LEU A 6 1.09 2.29 -10.37
CA LEU A 6 0.92 2.39 -8.91
C LEU A 6 2.28 2.42 -8.19
N GLU A 7 3.28 1.72 -8.73
CA GLU A 7 4.68 1.74 -8.25
C GLU A 7 5.28 3.15 -8.12
N ALA A 8 4.93 4.11 -8.96
CA ALA A 8 5.50 5.46 -8.88
C ALA A 8 5.03 6.24 -7.64
N TYR A 9 3.87 5.88 -7.09
CA TYR A 9 3.25 6.53 -5.94
C TYR A 9 3.32 5.67 -4.68
N CYS A 10 3.40 4.35 -4.84
CA CYS A 10 3.39 3.35 -3.77
C CYS A 10 4.73 2.59 -3.65
N SER A 11 5.83 3.14 -4.15
CA SER A 11 7.16 2.58 -3.91
C SER A 11 7.64 2.95 -2.51
N THR A 12 8.36 2.03 -1.87
CA THR A 12 9.10 2.29 -0.61
C THR A 12 10.01 3.53 -0.74
N ARG A 13 10.54 3.81 -1.94
CA ARG A 13 11.34 5.02 -2.21
C ARG A 13 10.61 6.32 -1.93
N VAL A 14 9.30 6.38 -2.17
CA VAL A 14 8.52 7.59 -1.89
C VAL A 14 8.52 7.89 -0.39
N LEU A 15 8.51 6.86 0.45
CA LEU A 15 8.56 6.99 1.90
C LEU A 15 9.97 7.34 2.40
N THR A 16 10.98 6.71 1.82
CA THR A 16 12.37 6.85 2.29
C THR A 16 13.06 8.11 1.77
N GLU A 17 12.86 8.50 0.51
CA GLU A 17 13.56 9.65 -0.04
C GLU A 17 12.99 11.00 0.44
N PRO A 18 13.84 12.03 0.64
CA PRO A 18 15.32 11.99 0.66
C PRO A 18 15.92 11.74 2.07
N GLY A 19 15.11 11.33 3.06
CA GLY A 19 15.45 11.46 4.48
C GLY A 19 15.77 10.16 5.24
N PHE A 20 15.56 9.00 4.62
CA PHE A 20 15.75 7.68 5.23
C PHE A 20 16.48 6.75 4.27
N ASN A 21 17.29 5.84 4.80
CA ASN A 21 18.05 4.88 4.00
C ASN A 21 17.18 3.70 3.58
N ASP A 22 16.30 3.25 4.48
CA ASP A 22 15.39 2.13 4.28
C ASP A 22 14.01 2.40 4.88
N VAL A 23 13.08 1.49 4.60
CA VAL A 23 11.68 1.64 5.00
C VAL A 23 11.50 1.39 6.51
N ASP A 24 12.31 0.55 7.14
CA ASP A 24 12.26 0.29 8.58
C ASP A 24 12.60 1.58 9.33
N GLU A 25 13.63 2.33 8.92
CA GLU A 25 13.94 3.64 9.52
C GLU A 25 12.77 4.64 9.43
N PHE A 26 12.05 4.65 8.31
CA PHE A 26 10.87 5.50 8.16
C PHE A 26 9.76 5.11 9.14
N PHE A 27 9.48 3.81 9.29
CA PHE A 27 8.44 3.33 10.21
C PHE A 27 8.84 3.47 11.69
N ASP A 28 10.13 3.38 12.02
CA ASP A 28 10.64 3.70 13.35
C ASP A 28 10.38 5.17 13.70
N ALA A 29 10.65 6.09 12.76
CA ALA A 29 10.34 7.51 12.92
C ALA A 29 8.82 7.79 12.99
N LEU A 30 8.02 7.05 12.22
CA LEU A 30 6.56 7.09 12.28
C LEU A 30 6.04 6.67 13.66
N ASN A 31 6.54 5.54 14.19
CA ASN A 31 6.18 5.02 15.50
C ASN A 31 6.66 5.91 16.65
N SER A 32 7.78 6.61 16.45
CA SER A 32 8.28 7.65 17.37
C SER A 32 7.43 8.93 17.39
N GLY A 33 6.37 9.00 16.57
CA GLY A 33 5.44 10.13 16.54
C GLY A 33 5.90 11.31 15.69
N SER A 34 6.83 11.09 14.74
CA SER A 34 7.29 12.15 13.84
C SER A 34 6.14 12.64 12.97
N ARG A 35 5.73 13.90 13.18
CA ARG A 35 4.59 14.49 12.47
C ARG A 35 4.80 14.51 10.94
N ILE A 36 6.04 14.72 10.49
CA ILE A 36 6.40 14.68 9.08
C ILE A 36 6.17 13.28 8.51
N CYS A 37 6.59 12.23 9.22
CA CYS A 37 6.40 10.84 8.79
C CYS A 37 4.91 10.47 8.77
N ILE A 38 4.15 10.92 9.77
CA ILE A 38 2.70 10.69 9.85
C ILE A 38 1.98 11.32 8.65
N GLU A 39 2.26 12.58 8.33
CA GLU A 39 1.64 13.26 7.18
C GLU A 39 2.00 12.57 5.86
N LYS A 40 3.27 12.19 5.71
CA LYS A 40 3.78 11.47 4.53
C LYS A 40 3.13 10.10 4.39
N TRP A 41 2.96 9.38 5.49
CA TRP A 41 2.28 8.08 5.53
C TRP A 41 0.80 8.20 5.18
N LYS A 42 0.09 9.20 5.74
CA LYS A 42 -1.32 9.43 5.40
C LYS A 42 -1.50 9.72 3.90
N THR A 43 -0.64 10.57 3.34
CA THR A 43 -0.63 10.91 1.91
C THR A 43 -0.35 9.69 1.05
N TYR A 44 0.64 8.88 1.42
CA TYR A 44 0.94 7.61 0.76
C TYR A 44 -0.29 6.69 0.74
N LEU A 45 -0.97 6.54 1.89
CA LEU A 45 -2.17 5.72 1.99
C LEU A 45 -3.35 6.26 1.16
N ASP A 46 -3.50 7.58 1.00
CA ASP A 46 -4.54 8.16 0.12
C ASP A 46 -4.29 7.78 -1.35
N TYR A 47 -3.05 7.89 -1.82
CA TYR A 47 -2.69 7.47 -3.17
C TYR A 47 -2.85 5.98 -3.37
N LEU A 48 -2.42 5.17 -2.39
CA LEU A 48 -2.59 3.72 -2.41
C LEU A 48 -4.06 3.34 -2.48
N ALA A 49 -4.92 3.91 -1.62
CA ALA A 49 -6.34 3.62 -1.59
C ALA A 49 -7.03 4.01 -2.90
N THR A 50 -6.69 5.18 -3.46
CA THR A 50 -7.19 5.62 -4.77
C THR A 50 -6.76 4.67 -5.89
N GLY A 51 -5.50 4.25 -5.89
CA GLY A 51 -4.97 3.29 -6.86
C GLY A 51 -5.66 1.93 -6.78
N ILE A 52 -5.80 1.39 -5.57
CA ILE A 52 -6.49 0.12 -5.30
C ILE A 52 -7.95 0.21 -5.77
N ASN A 53 -8.67 1.27 -5.38
CA ASN A 53 -10.06 1.46 -5.77
C ASN A 53 -10.22 1.55 -7.30
N ASN A 54 -9.32 2.26 -7.98
CA ASN A 54 -9.36 2.38 -9.43
C ASN A 54 -9.11 1.04 -10.12
N ILE A 55 -8.13 0.25 -9.66
CA ILE A 55 -7.85 -1.08 -10.22
C ILE A 55 -9.04 -2.00 -9.97
N HIS A 56 -9.56 -2.05 -8.74
CA HIS A 56 -10.73 -2.85 -8.40
C HIS A 56 -11.95 -2.48 -9.25
N THR A 57 -12.23 -1.18 -9.42
CA THR A 57 -13.35 -0.70 -10.26
C THR A 57 -13.21 -1.08 -11.73
N ILE A 58 -11.98 -1.10 -12.26
CA ILE A 58 -11.72 -1.41 -13.69
C ILE A 58 -11.77 -2.93 -13.94
N PHE A 59 -11.26 -3.74 -13.00
CA PHE A 59 -11.03 -5.16 -13.19
C PHE A 59 -12.00 -6.08 -12.43
N ASP A 60 -12.87 -5.53 -11.57
CA ASP A 60 -13.83 -6.28 -10.75
C ASP A 60 -13.19 -7.49 -10.02
N SER A 61 -11.98 -7.27 -9.49
CA SER A 61 -11.11 -8.32 -8.96
C SER A 61 -10.54 -7.97 -7.60
N ASP A 62 -10.19 -9.01 -6.83
CA ASP A 62 -9.46 -8.86 -5.57
C ASP A 62 -8.04 -8.36 -5.82
N ILE A 63 -7.57 -7.46 -4.95
CA ILE A 63 -6.27 -6.82 -5.01
C ILE A 63 -5.37 -7.39 -3.92
N ILE A 64 -4.21 -7.92 -4.34
CA ILE A 64 -3.16 -8.37 -3.42
C ILE A 64 -2.02 -7.35 -3.44
N VAL A 65 -1.70 -6.78 -2.28
CA VAL A 65 -0.54 -5.89 -2.11
C VAL A 65 0.62 -6.69 -1.55
N GLY A 66 1.67 -6.84 -2.36
CA GLY A 66 2.91 -7.51 -1.99
C GLY A 66 4.08 -6.55 -1.77
N GLY A 67 5.26 -7.12 -1.54
CA GLY A 67 6.51 -6.39 -1.34
C GLY A 67 6.80 -6.06 0.12
N GLU A 68 7.96 -5.48 0.38
CA GLU A 68 8.46 -5.18 1.73
C GLU A 68 7.53 -4.26 2.54
N ILE A 69 6.70 -3.46 1.87
CA ILE A 69 5.73 -2.56 2.49
C ILE A 69 4.48 -3.29 3.02
N SER A 70 4.18 -4.49 2.50
CA SER A 70 2.96 -5.23 2.84
C SER A 70 2.86 -5.58 4.32
N ARG A 71 3.98 -5.93 4.98
CA ARG A 71 4.04 -6.19 6.44
C ARG A 71 3.59 -4.97 7.26
N TYR A 72 3.92 -3.77 6.81
CA TYR A 72 3.52 -2.54 7.48
C TYR A 72 2.07 -2.20 7.17
N LEU A 73 1.64 -2.37 5.92
CA LEU A 73 0.24 -2.18 5.55
C LEU A 73 -0.69 -3.14 6.30
N GLU A 74 -0.26 -4.37 6.59
CA GLU A 74 -1.01 -5.31 7.44
C GLU A 74 -1.16 -4.76 8.87
N GLN A 75 -0.08 -4.21 9.45
CA GLN A 75 -0.12 -3.57 10.78
C GLN A 75 -1.04 -2.34 10.83
N TYR A 76 -1.08 -1.55 9.75
CA TYR A 76 -1.94 -0.37 9.62
C TYR A 76 -3.22 -0.64 8.82
N SER A 77 -3.62 -1.91 8.69
CA SER A 77 -4.68 -2.35 7.78
C SER A 77 -6.00 -1.61 8.02
N GLU A 78 -6.37 -1.39 9.28
CA GLU A 78 -7.55 -0.58 9.63
C GLU A 78 -7.50 0.83 9.01
N MET A 79 -6.35 1.52 9.04
CA MET A 79 -6.24 2.85 8.41
C MET A 79 -6.38 2.80 6.89
N VAL A 80 -5.86 1.73 6.27
CA VAL A 80 -6.01 1.50 4.83
C VAL A 80 -7.49 1.31 4.49
N TYR A 81 -8.19 0.46 5.25
CA TYR A 81 -9.62 0.22 5.06
C TYR A 81 -10.45 1.49 5.28
N GLN A 82 -10.14 2.31 6.29
CA GLN A 82 -10.82 3.60 6.50
C GLN A 82 -10.69 4.55 5.30
N LYS A 83 -9.59 4.48 4.55
CA LYS A 83 -9.40 5.27 3.31
C LYS A 83 -10.07 4.66 2.09
N LEU A 84 -10.23 3.34 2.05
CA LEU A 84 -10.92 2.63 0.97
C LEU A 84 -12.45 2.70 1.08
N LEU A 85 -13.00 2.66 2.30
CA LEU A 85 -14.43 2.73 2.56
C LEU A 85 -15.15 3.88 1.83
N PRO A 86 -14.68 5.15 1.87
CA PRO A 86 -15.34 6.24 1.15
C PRO A 86 -15.14 6.19 -0.37
N LEU A 87 -14.12 5.47 -0.86
CA LEU A 87 -13.85 5.33 -2.29
C LEU A 87 -14.68 4.21 -2.92
N ASN A 88 -14.98 3.17 -2.14
CA ASN A 88 -15.80 2.07 -2.57
C ASN A 88 -17.29 2.43 -2.50
N THR A 89 -17.77 3.07 -3.57
CA THR A 89 -19.16 3.54 -3.68
C THR A 89 -20.10 2.41 -4.13
N PHE A 90 -19.57 1.27 -4.59
CA PHE A 90 -20.34 0.22 -5.26
C PHE A 90 -20.37 -1.11 -4.50
N ASP A 91 -19.37 -1.40 -3.66
CA ASP A 91 -19.27 -2.68 -2.96
C ASP A 91 -19.04 -2.48 -1.46
N GLU A 92 -19.99 -2.92 -0.63
CA GLU A 92 -19.87 -2.86 0.84
C GLU A 92 -18.86 -3.89 1.40
N ARG A 93 -18.29 -4.76 0.55
CA ARG A 93 -17.34 -5.76 1.03
C ARG A 93 -15.98 -5.13 1.29
N ARG A 94 -15.56 -5.15 2.54
CA ARG A 94 -14.19 -4.84 3.00
C ARG A 94 -13.14 -5.87 2.56
N ASN A 95 -13.53 -6.88 1.80
CA ASN A 95 -12.75 -8.11 1.63
C ASN A 95 -11.94 -8.22 0.35
N TYR A 96 -11.94 -7.21 -0.54
CA TYR A 96 -11.22 -7.29 -1.80
C TYR A 96 -9.74 -6.89 -1.70
N LEU A 97 -9.27 -6.42 -0.53
CA LEU A 97 -7.86 -6.10 -0.32
C LEU A 97 -7.21 -7.14 0.60
N HIS A 98 -6.15 -7.77 0.09
CA HIS A 98 -5.31 -8.71 0.82
C HIS A 98 -3.86 -8.24 0.86
N PHE A 99 -3.22 -8.41 2.00
CA PHE A 99 -1.78 -8.18 2.15
C PHE A 99 -1.07 -9.53 2.00
N SER A 100 -0.07 -9.58 1.13
CA SER A 100 0.75 -10.78 0.99
C SER A 100 1.57 -10.99 2.26
N LYS A 101 1.51 -12.18 2.85
CA LYS A 101 2.37 -12.59 3.97
C LYS A 101 3.79 -13.00 3.54
N TYR A 102 4.15 -12.86 2.27
CA TYR A 102 5.45 -13.29 1.77
C TYR A 102 6.53 -12.24 2.07
N GLY A 103 7.17 -12.39 3.22
CA GLY A 103 8.58 -12.07 3.35
C GLY A 103 9.37 -12.95 2.36
N SER A 104 10.12 -12.32 1.46
CA SER A 104 11.25 -12.88 0.71
C SER A 104 11.03 -14.01 -0.32
N ASP A 105 9.88 -14.70 -0.41
CA ASP A 105 9.73 -15.89 -1.28
C ASP A 105 8.62 -15.81 -2.35
N ALA A 106 8.21 -14.60 -2.77
CA ALA A 106 7.14 -14.45 -3.78
C ALA A 106 7.61 -14.47 -5.24
N SER A 107 8.84 -14.89 -5.54
CA SER A 107 9.35 -14.93 -6.93
C SER A 107 8.98 -16.22 -7.69
N ALA A 108 8.24 -17.17 -7.11
CA ALA A 108 8.09 -18.51 -7.69
C ALA A 108 6.67 -18.98 -8.05
N ILE A 109 5.60 -18.22 -7.78
CA ILE A 109 4.23 -18.70 -8.08
C ILE A 109 3.43 -17.61 -8.80
N GLY A 110 3.82 -17.33 -10.04
CA GLY A 110 3.09 -16.45 -10.95
C GLY A 110 3.07 -16.95 -12.40
N ALA A 111 3.44 -18.22 -12.62
CA ALA A 111 3.42 -18.88 -13.92
C ALA A 111 2.61 -20.18 -13.81
N ALA A 112 1.32 -20.08 -13.47
CA ALA A 112 0.28 -21.06 -13.79
C ALA A 112 -1.04 -20.65 -13.10
N LEU A 113 -1.96 -20.04 -13.85
CA LEU A 113 -3.16 -20.70 -14.38
C LEU A 113 -3.88 -19.77 -15.35
#